data_AF-A0A6P2CZ73-F1
#
_entry.id   AF-A0A6P2CZ73-F1
#
_cell.length_a   1.000
_cell.length_b   1.000
_cell.length_c   1.000
_cell.angle_alpha   90.00
_cell.angle_beta   90.00
_cell.angle_gamma   90.00
#
_symmetry.space_group_name_H-M   'P 1'
#
loop_
_entity.id
_entity.type
_entity.pdbx_description
1 polymer ?
#
loop_
_entity_poly.entity_id
_entity_poly.type
_entity_poly.pdbx_seq_one_letter_code
_entity_poly.pdbx_strand_id
1 'polypeptide(L)'
;MHTFPVHSRKNATPETPPRRRWRWWAALALLVLGGIVWAARPDPHMARAKELQNELFGSAGKNLSAEERKARFTEYREQVKHLNADQKWELSAPARERQKAEMERYFALSPKEKIKYLDGLIDRAEKSRKGREQKAAQGGAGRPGGGGLGGGFGGPGGAQKGGAPGGAPGKAPRSPEEIEKRRKEALARTTPEERARADQFRKEMNDRRKQRGLSVRL
;
A
#
# COMPACT_ATOMS: atom_id res chain seq x y z
N MET A 1 -40.65 -46.46 79.57
CA MET A 1 -41.01 -45.16 78.98
C MET A 1 -40.05 -44.89 77.85
N HIS A 2 -40.53 -44.93 76.60
CA HIS A 2 -39.72 -44.69 75.40
C HIS A 2 -39.73 -43.21 75.05
N THR A 3 -38.56 -42.63 74.79
CA THR A 3 -38.44 -41.32 74.14
C THR A 3 -37.35 -41.39 73.08
N PHE A 4 -37.76 -41.28 71.82
CA PHE A 4 -36.88 -41.07 70.68
C PHE A 4 -36.65 -39.56 70.51
N PRO A 5 -35.40 -39.05 70.49
CA PRO A 5 -35.15 -37.69 70.04
C PRO A 5 -35.05 -37.62 68.50
N VAL A 6 -35.99 -36.83 67.97
CA VAL A 6 -36.21 -36.46 66.57
C VAL A 6 -35.00 -35.74 65.97
N HIS A 7 -34.70 -36.02 64.71
CA HIS A 7 -33.64 -35.39 63.92
C HIS A 7 -33.99 -33.94 63.59
N SER A 8 -33.10 -32.99 63.90
CA SER A 8 -33.23 -31.60 63.47
C SER A 8 -32.47 -31.39 62.16
N ARG A 9 -33.19 -31.32 61.02
CA ARG A 9 -32.65 -30.88 59.73
C ARG A 9 -32.20 -29.42 59.86
N LYS A 10 -30.90 -29.19 59.76
CA LYS A 10 -30.34 -27.83 59.60
C LYS A 10 -30.73 -27.31 58.23
N ASN A 11 -31.55 -26.25 58.21
CA ASN A 11 -31.88 -25.49 57.01
C ASN A 11 -30.61 -24.89 56.42
N ALA A 12 -30.28 -25.23 55.18
CA ALA A 12 -29.25 -24.54 54.40
C ALA A 12 -29.79 -23.16 54.02
N THR A 13 -29.22 -22.10 54.59
CA THR A 13 -29.42 -20.74 54.08
C THR A 13 -28.77 -20.63 52.71
N PRO A 14 -29.47 -20.14 51.66
CA PRO A 14 -28.83 -19.84 50.39
C PRO A 14 -27.86 -18.67 50.62
N GLU A 15 -26.56 -18.94 50.50
CA GLU A 15 -25.55 -17.88 50.56
C GLU A 15 -25.77 -16.91 49.40
N THR A 16 -26.22 -15.70 49.74
CA THR A 16 -26.28 -14.59 48.79
C THR A 16 -24.84 -14.26 48.39
N PRO A 17 -24.45 -14.38 47.11
CA PRO A 17 -23.07 -14.10 46.72
C PRO A 17 -22.73 -12.65 47.05
N PRO A 18 -21.49 -12.36 47.50
CA PRO A 18 -21.12 -11.03 47.98
C PRO A 18 -21.16 -10.03 46.81
N ARG A 19 -22.25 -9.27 46.73
CA ARG A 19 -22.54 -8.24 45.72
C ARG A 19 -21.38 -7.27 45.46
N ARG A 20 -20.47 -7.13 46.42
CA ARG A 20 -19.28 -6.26 46.33
C ARG A 20 -18.22 -6.80 45.37
N ARG A 21 -17.98 -8.13 45.30
CA ARG A 21 -16.96 -8.71 44.42
C ARG A 21 -17.39 -8.70 42.94
N TRP A 22 -18.69 -8.88 42.68
CA TRP A 22 -19.24 -8.84 41.33
C TRP A 22 -19.10 -7.45 40.67
N ARG A 23 -19.27 -6.37 41.45
CA ARG A 23 -19.05 -4.99 40.96
C ARG A 23 -17.61 -4.75 40.49
N TRP A 24 -16.62 -5.32 41.16
CA TRP A 24 -15.21 -5.21 40.74
C TRP A 24 -14.95 -5.98 39.45
N TRP A 25 -15.47 -7.20 39.32
CA TRP A 25 -15.36 -7.97 38.07
C TRP A 25 -16.09 -7.28 36.91
N ALA A 26 -17.25 -6.68 37.15
CA ALA A 26 -17.98 -5.91 36.14
C ALA A 26 -17.19 -4.65 35.71
N ALA A 27 -16.58 -3.92 36.64
CA ALA A 27 -15.73 -2.77 36.33
C ALA A 27 -14.47 -3.17 35.56
N LEU A 28 -13.84 -4.29 35.93
CA LEU A 28 -12.67 -4.82 35.24
C LEU A 28 -13.03 -5.30 33.82
N ALA A 29 -14.17 -5.96 33.65
CA ALA A 29 -14.68 -6.36 32.35
C ALA A 29 -14.98 -5.13 31.46
N LEU A 30 -15.55 -4.06 32.02
CA LEU A 30 -15.77 -2.80 31.29
C LEU A 30 -14.46 -2.11 30.92
N LEU A 31 -13.43 -2.15 31.77
CA LEU A 31 -12.10 -1.63 31.46
C LEU A 31 -11.42 -2.44 30.36
N VAL A 32 -11.52 -3.77 30.40
CA VAL A 32 -10.98 -4.65 29.37
C VAL A 32 -11.72 -4.45 28.05
N LEU A 33 -13.05 -4.39 28.07
CA LEU A 33 -13.87 -4.08 26.89
C LEU A 33 -13.55 -2.69 26.34
N GLY A 34 -13.43 -1.69 27.21
CA GLY A 34 -13.03 -0.33 26.83
C GLY A 34 -11.63 -0.29 26.21
N GLY A 35 -10.68 -1.05 26.76
CA GLY A 35 -9.33 -1.22 26.24
C GLY A 35 -9.29 -1.90 24.88
N ILE A 36 -10.10 -2.95 24.68
CA ILE A 36 -10.23 -3.64 23.39
C ILE A 36 -10.84 -2.70 22.33
N VAL A 37 -11.91 -1.97 22.67
CA VAL A 37 -12.53 -0.99 21.76
C VAL A 37 -11.56 0.14 21.40
N TRP A 38 -10.76 0.60 22.37
CA TRP A 38 -9.76 1.63 22.13
C TRP A 38 -8.60 1.12 21.25
N ALA A 39 -8.11 -0.10 21.50
CA ALA A 39 -7.07 -0.73 20.70
C ALA A 39 -7.53 -1.09 19.27
N ALA A 40 -8.83 -1.32 19.06
CA ALA A 40 -9.42 -1.58 17.76
C ALA A 40 -9.72 -0.31 16.93
N ARG A 41 -9.39 0.89 17.43
CA ARG A 41 -9.62 2.13 16.67
C ARG A 41 -8.75 2.17 15.41
N PRO A 42 -9.32 2.46 14.22
CA PRO A 42 -8.55 2.64 13.01
C PRO A 42 -7.63 3.86 13.15
N ASP A 43 -6.39 3.73 12.67
CA ASP A 43 -5.42 4.83 12.64
C ASP A 43 -5.99 6.01 11.84
N PRO A 44 -6.15 7.21 12.45
CA PRO A 44 -6.74 8.37 11.79
C PRO A 44 -5.95 8.80 10.55
N HIS A 45 -4.62 8.63 10.54
CA HIS A 45 -3.79 8.96 9.38
C HIS A 45 -4.07 8.01 8.21
N MET A 46 -4.32 6.72 8.49
CA MET A 46 -4.64 5.74 7.46
C MET A 46 -6.02 6.02 6.84
N ALA A 47 -7.02 6.35 7.67
CA ALA A 47 -8.35 6.70 7.19
C ALA A 47 -8.29 7.94 6.28
N ARG A 48 -7.61 9.01 6.73
CA ARG A 48 -7.46 10.25 5.95
C ARG A 48 -6.66 10.03 4.67
N ALA A 49 -5.61 9.20 4.71
CA ALA A 49 -4.84 8.87 3.53
C ALA A 49 -5.69 8.12 2.47
N LYS A 50 -6.57 7.19 2.88
CA LYS A 50 -7.49 6.48 1.96
C LYS A 50 -8.51 7.43 1.33
N GLU A 51 -9.06 8.35 2.13
CA GLU A 51 -9.98 9.37 1.63
C GLU A 51 -9.32 10.27 0.59
N LEU A 52 -8.17 10.86 0.92
CA LEU A 52 -7.39 11.68 -0.01
C LEU A 52 -6.97 10.90 -1.27
N GLN A 53 -6.66 9.61 -1.14
CA GLN A 53 -6.37 8.75 -2.28
C GLN A 53 -7.57 8.64 -3.23
N ASN A 54 -8.78 8.43 -2.68
CA ASN A 54 -10.01 8.37 -3.48
C ASN A 54 -10.35 9.73 -4.11
N GLU A 55 -10.15 10.82 -3.39
CA GLU A 55 -10.37 12.16 -3.93
C GLU A 55 -9.39 12.52 -5.05
N LEU A 56 -8.12 12.15 -4.91
CA LEU A 56 -7.07 12.48 -5.87
C LEU A 56 -7.10 11.59 -7.11
N PHE A 57 -7.31 10.29 -6.91
CA PHE A 57 -7.13 9.26 -7.95
C PHE A 57 -8.43 8.58 -8.37
N GLY A 58 -9.56 8.89 -7.72
CA GLY A 58 -10.89 8.45 -8.11
C GLY A 58 -11.51 9.33 -9.18
N SER A 59 -12.82 9.18 -9.38
CA SER A 59 -13.61 9.97 -10.33
C SER A 59 -13.64 11.45 -9.98
N ALA A 60 -13.80 11.78 -8.69
CA ALA A 60 -13.83 13.15 -8.19
C ALA A 60 -12.55 13.94 -8.54
N GLY A 61 -11.40 13.27 -8.52
CA GLY A 61 -10.10 13.88 -8.80
C GLY A 61 -9.96 14.47 -10.19
N LYS A 62 -10.75 14.00 -11.16
CA LYS A 62 -10.73 14.48 -12.54
C LYS A 62 -11.21 15.93 -12.66
N ASN A 63 -12.09 16.37 -11.76
CA ASN A 63 -12.70 17.70 -11.78
C ASN A 63 -11.97 18.72 -10.90
N LEU A 64 -10.91 18.32 -10.19
CA LEU A 64 -10.14 19.22 -9.35
C LEU A 64 -9.30 20.18 -10.19
N SER A 65 -9.26 21.44 -9.80
CA SER A 65 -8.30 22.42 -10.32
C SER A 65 -6.86 21.98 -10.03
N ALA A 66 -5.90 22.54 -10.76
CA ALA A 66 -4.49 22.21 -10.59
C ALA A 66 -3.99 22.56 -9.16
N GLU A 67 -4.48 23.66 -8.60
CA GLU A 67 -4.12 24.13 -7.25
C GLU A 67 -4.71 23.23 -6.17
N GLU A 68 -6.01 22.90 -6.24
CA GLU A 68 -6.66 21.98 -5.30
C GLU A 68 -6.02 20.60 -5.33
N ARG A 69 -5.73 20.08 -6.53
CA ARG A 69 -5.04 18.80 -6.67
C ARG A 69 -3.66 18.84 -6.02
N LYS A 70 -2.91 19.94 -6.18
CA LYS A 70 -1.59 20.11 -5.56
C LYS A 70 -1.70 20.18 -4.03
N ALA A 71 -2.67 20.92 -3.50
CA ALA A 71 -2.92 21.04 -2.06
C ALA A 71 -3.26 19.67 -1.46
N ARG A 72 -4.26 18.97 -2.00
CA ARG A 72 -4.67 17.64 -1.55
C ARG A 72 -3.56 16.61 -1.69
N PHE A 73 -2.76 16.68 -2.76
CA PHE A 73 -1.61 15.80 -2.93
C PHE A 73 -0.51 16.07 -1.89
N THR A 74 -0.34 17.33 -1.48
CA THR A 74 0.58 17.69 -0.40
C THR A 74 0.10 17.12 0.93
N GLU A 75 -1.18 17.30 1.26
CA GLU A 75 -1.80 16.72 2.45
C GLU A 75 -1.68 15.19 2.46
N TYR A 76 -1.99 14.54 1.33
CA TYR A 76 -1.88 13.09 1.18
C TYR A 76 -0.47 12.61 1.49
N ARG A 77 0.55 13.32 1.00
CA ARG A 77 1.95 13.00 1.29
C ARG A 77 2.30 13.13 2.76
N GLU A 78 1.80 14.17 3.43
CA GLU A 78 2.00 14.33 4.88
C GLU A 78 1.36 13.16 5.64
N GLN A 79 0.11 12.81 5.35
CA GLN A 79 -0.57 11.67 6.00
C GLN A 79 0.20 10.36 5.79
N VAL A 80 0.68 10.11 4.56
CA VAL A 80 1.47 8.92 4.25
C VAL A 80 2.82 8.88 5.00
N LYS A 81 3.40 10.01 5.41
CA LYS A 81 4.65 9.98 6.20
C LYS A 81 4.46 9.31 7.56
N HIS A 82 3.29 9.50 8.18
CA HIS A 82 2.95 8.93 9.49
C HIS A 82 2.68 7.43 9.45
N LEU A 83 2.38 6.89 8.27
CA LEU A 83 2.09 5.47 8.11
C LEU A 83 3.34 4.59 8.24
N ASN A 84 3.20 3.44 8.88
CA ASN A 84 4.23 2.40 8.91
C ASN A 84 4.31 1.63 7.56
N ALA A 85 5.25 0.69 7.45
CA ALA A 85 5.48 -0.06 6.21
C ALA A 85 4.28 -0.94 5.79
N ASP A 86 3.57 -1.52 6.76
CA ASP A 86 2.42 -2.39 6.51
C ASP A 86 1.18 -1.58 6.11
N GLN A 87 0.96 -0.43 6.73
CA GLN A 87 -0.10 0.50 6.34
C GLN A 87 0.14 1.08 4.94
N LYS A 88 1.39 1.44 4.60
CA LYS A 88 1.74 1.87 3.23
C LYS A 88 1.53 0.76 2.20
N TRP A 89 1.83 -0.47 2.59
CA TRP A 89 1.54 -1.65 1.78
C TRP A 89 0.04 -1.81 1.60
N GLU A 90 -0.75 -1.72 2.66
CA GLU A 90 -2.21 -1.82 2.58
C GLU A 90 -2.82 -0.72 1.72
N LEU A 91 -2.34 0.52 1.84
CA LEU A 91 -2.79 1.67 1.05
C LEU A 91 -2.56 1.48 -0.46
N SER A 92 -1.58 0.66 -0.84
CA SER A 92 -1.26 0.34 -2.24
C SER A 92 -1.95 -0.93 -2.75
N ALA A 93 -2.74 -1.64 -1.93
CA ALA A 93 -3.45 -2.85 -2.33
C ALA A 93 -4.33 -2.66 -3.57
N PRO A 94 -5.17 -1.61 -3.69
CA PRO A 94 -6.00 -1.44 -4.89
C PRO A 94 -5.18 -1.27 -6.17
N ALA A 95 -4.02 -0.62 -6.09
CA ALA A 95 -3.12 -0.47 -7.23
C ALA A 95 -2.45 -1.79 -7.60
N ARG A 96 -2.06 -2.61 -6.60
CA ARG A 96 -1.51 -3.95 -6.84
C ARG A 96 -2.54 -4.88 -7.49
N GLU A 97 -3.78 -4.88 -7.02
CA GLU A 97 -4.84 -5.71 -7.62
C GLU A 97 -5.08 -5.35 -9.08
N ARG A 98 -5.12 -4.05 -9.41
CA ARG A 98 -5.21 -3.60 -10.80
C ARG A 98 -4.02 -4.07 -11.63
N GLN A 99 -2.81 -3.94 -11.09
CA GLN A 99 -1.59 -4.40 -11.77
C GLN A 99 -1.63 -5.91 -12.00
N LYS A 100 -2.09 -6.69 -11.03
CA LYS A 100 -2.24 -8.15 -11.15
C LYS A 100 -3.26 -8.51 -12.24
N ALA A 101 -4.42 -7.87 -12.25
CA ALA A 101 -5.42 -8.05 -13.29
C ALA A 101 -4.89 -7.66 -14.69
N GLU A 102 -4.11 -6.59 -14.79
CA GLU A 102 -3.44 -6.20 -16.03
C GLU A 102 -2.40 -7.23 -16.49
N MET A 103 -1.61 -7.79 -15.56
CA MET A 103 -0.66 -8.88 -15.83
C MET A 103 -1.39 -10.11 -16.38
N GLU A 104 -2.44 -10.55 -15.70
CA GLU A 104 -3.23 -11.72 -16.10
C GLU A 104 -3.85 -11.51 -17.48
N ARG A 105 -4.44 -10.34 -17.71
CA ARG A 105 -4.96 -9.96 -19.02
C ARG A 105 -3.87 -10.02 -20.09
N TYR A 106 -2.68 -9.48 -19.82
CA TYR A 106 -1.57 -9.52 -20.76
C TYR A 106 -1.18 -10.94 -21.14
N PHE A 107 -1.07 -11.84 -20.15
CA PHE A 107 -0.68 -13.23 -20.40
C PHE A 107 -1.74 -14.02 -21.16
N ALA A 108 -3.01 -13.62 -21.07
CA ALA A 108 -4.11 -14.19 -21.85
C ALA A 108 -4.18 -13.69 -23.32
N LEU A 109 -3.44 -12.65 -23.70
CA LEU A 109 -3.43 -12.14 -25.08
C LEU A 109 -2.72 -13.10 -26.04
N SER A 110 -3.17 -13.12 -27.31
CA SER A 110 -2.45 -13.80 -28.38
C SER A 110 -1.09 -13.12 -28.67
N PRO A 111 -0.12 -13.80 -29.31
CA PRO A 111 1.19 -13.22 -29.58
C PRO A 111 1.14 -11.89 -30.36
N LYS A 112 0.23 -11.77 -31.34
CA LYS A 112 0.04 -10.52 -32.11
C LYS A 112 -0.51 -9.39 -31.24
N GLU A 113 -1.44 -9.70 -30.35
CA GLU A 113 -2.01 -8.71 -29.42
C GLU A 113 -1.02 -8.28 -28.35
N LYS A 114 -0.16 -9.18 -27.86
CA LYS A 114 0.94 -8.84 -26.95
C LYS A 114 1.86 -7.80 -27.58
N ILE A 115 2.26 -8.00 -28.84
CA ILE A 115 3.09 -7.01 -29.57
C ILE A 115 2.40 -5.65 -29.60
N LYS A 116 1.13 -5.60 -30.01
CA LYS A 116 0.36 -4.36 -30.06
C LYS A 116 0.24 -3.68 -28.69
N TYR A 117 0.05 -4.47 -27.64
CA TYR A 117 -0.03 -3.99 -26.27
C TYR A 117 1.30 -3.37 -25.81
N LEU A 118 2.42 -4.08 -26.03
CA LEU A 118 3.77 -3.60 -25.71
C LEU A 118 4.10 -2.32 -26.49
N ASP A 119 3.74 -2.26 -27.77
CA ASP A 119 3.96 -1.06 -28.59
C ASP A 119 3.22 0.16 -28.02
N GLY A 120 1.96 0.00 -27.63
CA GLY A 120 1.19 1.08 -27.02
C GLY A 120 1.77 1.55 -25.68
N LEU A 121 2.33 0.63 -24.88
CA LEU A 121 3.03 0.98 -23.64
C LEU A 121 4.33 1.73 -23.91
N ILE A 122 5.11 1.27 -24.88
CA ILE A 122 6.37 1.91 -25.30
C ILE A 122 6.09 3.32 -25.81
N ASP A 123 5.08 3.51 -26.66
CA ASP A 123 4.74 4.82 -27.22
C ASP A 123 4.33 5.81 -26.14
N ARG A 124 3.52 5.37 -25.17
CA ARG A 124 3.13 6.17 -24.02
C ARG A 124 4.36 6.56 -23.18
N ALA A 125 5.27 5.61 -22.94
CA ALA A 125 6.49 5.85 -22.19
C ALA A 125 7.43 6.84 -22.89
N GLU A 126 7.65 6.70 -24.20
CA GLU A 126 8.49 7.62 -24.98
C GLU A 126 7.84 9.00 -25.11
N LYS A 127 6.51 9.10 -25.26
CA LYS A 127 5.79 10.38 -25.23
C LYS A 127 5.98 11.10 -23.90
N SER A 128 5.82 10.39 -22.79
CA SER A 128 6.07 10.94 -21.45
C SER A 128 7.54 11.30 -21.21
N ARG A 129 8.48 10.54 -21.79
CA ARG A 129 9.90 10.84 -21.73
C ARG A 129 10.22 12.15 -22.47
N LYS A 130 9.85 12.25 -23.75
CA LYS A 130 10.07 13.45 -24.57
C LYS A 130 9.43 14.69 -23.94
N GLY A 131 8.19 14.57 -23.43
CA GLY A 131 7.53 15.67 -22.74
C GLY A 131 8.25 16.13 -21.47
N ARG A 132 8.91 15.22 -20.74
CA ARG A 132 9.75 15.58 -19.58
C ARG A 132 11.07 16.22 -20.01
N GLU A 133 11.73 15.68 -21.02
CA GLU A 133 12.97 16.22 -21.58
C GLU A 133 12.75 17.65 -22.09
N GLN A 134 11.65 17.91 -22.81
CA GLN A 134 11.27 19.24 -23.28
C GLN A 134 11.02 20.22 -22.12
N LYS A 135 10.27 19.80 -21.10
CA LYS A 135 10.02 20.64 -19.91
C LYS A 135 11.28 20.93 -19.10
N ALA A 136 12.19 19.96 -19.01
CA ALA A 136 13.49 20.14 -18.35
C ALA A 136 14.39 21.11 -19.13
N ALA A 137 14.38 21.04 -20.47
CA ALA A 137 15.15 21.94 -21.32
C ALA A 137 14.65 23.40 -21.28
N GLN A 138 13.35 23.63 -21.05
CA GLN A 138 12.74 24.96 -20.94
C GLN A 138 12.97 25.65 -19.58
N GLY A 139 13.97 25.24 -18.80
CA GLY A 139 14.24 25.83 -17.48
C GLY A 139 13.18 25.50 -16.43
N GLY A 140 12.30 24.54 -16.70
CA GLY A 140 11.38 23.97 -15.72
C GLY A 140 12.16 23.20 -14.66
N ALA A 141 12.68 23.93 -13.66
CA ALA A 141 13.29 23.36 -12.48
C ALA A 141 12.28 22.42 -11.80
N GLY A 142 12.49 21.12 -11.98
CA GLY A 142 12.07 20.07 -11.06
C GLY A 142 10.58 19.96 -10.73
N ARG A 143 10.03 18.82 -11.16
CA ARG A 143 8.95 18.03 -10.51
C ARG A 143 7.50 18.43 -10.87
N PRO A 144 6.63 17.41 -11.03
CA PRO A 144 6.13 16.68 -9.87
C PRO A 144 6.85 15.35 -9.74
N GLY A 145 7.63 15.23 -8.66
CA GLY A 145 8.08 13.94 -8.17
C GLY A 145 6.82 13.28 -7.68
N GLY A 146 6.16 12.48 -8.51
CA GLY A 146 5.30 11.41 -8.07
C GLY A 146 6.20 10.19 -7.98
N GLY A 147 6.61 9.83 -6.76
CA GLY A 147 6.88 8.41 -6.52
C GLY A 147 5.58 7.72 -6.91
N GLY A 148 5.61 6.95 -8.00
CA GLY A 148 4.43 6.49 -8.70
C GLY A 148 3.46 5.77 -7.78
N LEU A 149 2.27 6.36 -7.64
CA LEU A 149 1.03 5.65 -7.34
C LEU A 149 0.14 5.65 -8.60
N GLY A 150 0.78 5.56 -9.77
CA GLY A 150 0.12 5.26 -11.04
C GLY A 150 0.44 3.82 -11.38
N GLY A 151 -0.57 2.96 -11.39
CA GLY A 151 -0.49 1.55 -11.81
C GLY A 151 0.03 1.44 -13.23
N GLY A 152 1.34 1.34 -13.35
CA GLY A 152 2.03 1.10 -14.60
C GLY A 152 3.31 0.35 -14.24
N PHE A 153 3.58 -0.72 -14.98
CA PHE A 153 4.79 -1.53 -14.90
C PHE A 153 6.06 -0.66 -14.90
N GLY A 154 6.45 -0.16 -13.73
CA GLY A 154 7.73 0.45 -13.47
C GLY A 154 8.71 -0.69 -13.20
N GLY A 155 9.64 -0.90 -14.13
CA GLY A 155 10.70 -1.89 -14.01
C GLY A 155 11.51 -1.75 -12.71
N PRO A 156 12.24 -2.81 -12.32
CA PRO A 156 13.04 -2.81 -11.11
C PRO A 156 14.07 -1.68 -11.21
N GLY A 157 14.28 -1.01 -10.07
CA GLY A 157 15.17 0.14 -9.97
C GLY A 157 16.56 -0.15 -10.53
N GLY A 158 16.88 0.53 -11.62
CA GLY A 158 18.26 0.76 -12.01
C GLY A 158 18.89 1.71 -10.99
N ALA A 159 19.82 1.18 -10.20
CA ALA A 159 20.82 1.95 -9.50
C ALA A 159 21.72 2.63 -10.55
N GLN A 160 21.26 3.73 -11.13
CA GLN A 160 22.05 4.47 -12.10
C GLN A 160 23.00 5.40 -11.35
N LYS A 161 24.27 4.99 -11.32
CA LYS A 161 25.45 5.83 -11.07
C LYS A 161 25.42 6.94 -12.14
N GLY A 162 24.79 8.07 -11.83
CA GLY A 162 24.56 9.16 -12.78
C GLY A 162 23.12 9.67 -12.79
N GLY A 163 22.82 10.57 -11.85
CA GLY A 163 21.80 11.62 -11.96
C GLY A 163 20.41 11.27 -12.49
N ALA A 164 19.46 10.98 -11.60
CA ALA A 164 18.06 11.35 -11.78
C ALA A 164 17.41 11.66 -10.41
N PRO A 165 17.02 12.92 -10.13
CA PRO A 165 16.56 13.35 -8.80
C PRO A 165 15.08 12.98 -8.60
N GLY A 166 14.84 11.71 -8.28
CA GLY A 166 13.51 11.23 -7.84
C GLY A 166 13.26 11.42 -6.35
N GLY A 167 14.32 11.51 -5.54
CA GLY A 167 14.26 11.86 -4.11
C GLY A 167 13.89 13.32 -3.92
N ALA A 168 13.26 13.65 -2.79
CA ALA A 168 13.22 15.04 -2.35
C ALA A 168 14.63 15.65 -2.45
N PRO A 169 14.79 16.91 -2.91
CA PRO A 169 16.11 17.55 -2.87
C PRO A 169 16.63 17.40 -1.43
N GLY A 170 17.81 16.77 -1.27
CA GLY A 170 18.44 16.55 0.04
C GLY A 170 18.28 15.15 0.68
N LYS A 171 17.64 14.15 0.06
CA LYS A 171 17.72 12.77 0.57
C LYS A 171 18.96 12.05 0.04
N ALA A 172 19.84 11.66 0.96
CA ALA A 172 20.97 10.77 0.68
C ALA A 172 20.48 9.49 -0.05
N PRO A 173 21.30 8.91 -0.95
CA PRO A 173 21.02 7.60 -1.51
C PRO A 173 20.80 6.58 -0.37
N ARG A 174 19.83 5.67 -0.55
CA ARG A 174 19.55 4.62 0.44
C ARG A 174 20.79 3.75 0.65
N SER A 175 21.01 3.28 1.88
CA SER A 175 22.12 2.36 2.16
C SER A 175 21.91 1.02 1.45
N PRO A 176 22.97 0.25 1.15
CA PRO A 176 22.86 -1.10 0.60
C PRO A 176 21.96 -2.02 1.45
N GLU A 177 22.08 -1.93 2.78
CA GLU A 177 21.29 -2.71 3.73
C GLU A 177 19.79 -2.39 3.66
N GLU A 178 19.41 -1.11 3.53
CA GLU A 178 18.02 -0.71 3.35
C GLU A 178 17.43 -1.24 2.04
N ILE A 179 18.24 -1.29 0.99
CA ILE A 179 17.84 -1.83 -0.31
C ILE A 179 17.59 -3.33 -0.20
N GLU A 180 18.51 -4.06 0.43
CA GLU A 180 18.36 -5.51 0.67
C GLU A 180 17.15 -5.83 1.55
N LYS A 181 16.93 -5.08 2.63
CA LYS A 181 15.76 -5.25 3.50
C LYS A 181 14.46 -5.12 2.72
N ARG A 182 14.31 -4.05 1.93
CA ARG A 182 13.12 -3.86 1.08
C ARG A 182 12.97 -4.95 0.03
N ARG A 183 14.07 -5.43 -0.52
CA ARG A 183 14.06 -6.56 -1.46
C ARG A 183 13.51 -7.81 -0.75
N LYS A 184 14.03 -8.15 0.44
CA LYS A 184 13.55 -9.29 1.24
C LYS A 184 12.07 -9.14 1.59
N GLU A 185 11.64 -7.97 2.04
CA GLU A 185 10.22 -7.69 2.33
C GLU A 185 9.33 -7.85 1.09
N ALA A 186 9.77 -7.39 -0.08
CA ALA A 186 9.03 -7.57 -1.32
C ALA A 186 8.95 -9.05 -1.72
N LEU A 187 10.04 -9.81 -1.57
CA LEU A 187 10.08 -11.25 -1.86
C LEU A 187 9.17 -12.04 -0.90
N ALA A 188 9.08 -11.63 0.36
CA ALA A 188 8.19 -12.25 1.35
C ALA A 188 6.70 -12.00 1.05
N ARG A 189 6.37 -10.94 0.29
CA ARG A 189 5.00 -10.51 0.00
C ARG A 189 4.54 -10.82 -1.43
N THR A 190 5.35 -11.50 -2.23
CA THR A 190 5.04 -11.85 -3.63
C THR A 190 5.29 -13.34 -3.88
N THR A 191 4.43 -13.97 -4.68
CA THR A 191 4.59 -15.39 -4.97
C THR A 191 5.72 -15.63 -5.98
N PRO A 192 6.32 -16.84 -6.04
CA PRO A 192 7.26 -17.20 -7.10
C PRO A 192 6.68 -17.01 -8.51
N GLU A 193 5.41 -17.36 -8.72
CA GLU A 193 4.73 -17.25 -10.02
C GLU A 193 4.52 -15.79 -10.44
N GLU A 194 4.08 -14.92 -9.52
CA GLU A 194 3.92 -13.49 -9.79
C GLU A 194 5.25 -12.85 -10.21
N ARG A 195 6.35 -13.25 -9.55
CA ARG A 195 7.70 -12.79 -9.89
C ARG A 195 8.12 -13.28 -11.27
N ALA A 196 7.92 -14.56 -11.58
CA ALA A 196 8.24 -15.12 -12.89
C ALA A 196 7.47 -14.41 -14.03
N ARG A 197 6.17 -14.16 -13.84
CA ARG A 197 5.36 -13.41 -14.81
C ARG A 197 5.86 -11.97 -14.98
N ALA A 198 6.20 -11.29 -13.89
CA ALA A 198 6.75 -9.94 -13.94
C ALA A 198 8.10 -9.91 -14.68
N ASP A 199 8.96 -10.90 -14.46
CA ASP A 199 10.26 -11.01 -15.13
C ASP A 199 10.11 -11.32 -16.62
N GLN A 200 9.21 -12.23 -16.98
CA GLN A 200 8.90 -12.51 -18.38
C GLN A 200 8.35 -11.26 -19.09
N PHE A 201 7.40 -10.55 -18.48
CA PHE A 201 6.88 -9.31 -19.04
C PHE A 201 7.99 -8.27 -19.27
N ARG A 202 8.90 -8.09 -18.30
CA ARG A 202 10.04 -7.17 -18.43
C ARG A 202 10.95 -7.56 -19.59
N LYS A 203 11.23 -8.86 -19.74
CA LYS A 203 12.04 -9.38 -20.85
C LYS A 203 11.38 -9.08 -22.19
N GLU A 204 10.11 -9.41 -22.35
CA GLU A 204 9.35 -9.15 -23.59
C GLU A 204 9.26 -7.65 -23.91
N MET A 205 9.06 -6.80 -22.90
CA MET A 205 9.11 -5.35 -23.05
C MET A 205 10.48 -4.85 -23.54
N ASN A 206 11.57 -5.33 -22.95
CA ASN A 206 12.92 -4.95 -23.33
C ASN A 206 13.27 -5.45 -24.73
N ASP A 207 12.91 -6.68 -25.06
CA ASP A 207 13.13 -7.25 -26.39
C ASP A 207 12.35 -6.46 -27.45
N ARG A 208 11.10 -6.07 -27.16
CA ARG A 208 10.32 -5.23 -28.07
C ARG A 208 10.93 -3.83 -28.22
N ARG A 209 11.45 -3.22 -27.15
CA ARG A 209 12.19 -1.95 -27.24
C ARG A 209 13.42 -2.08 -28.14
N LYS A 210 14.20 -3.16 -28.01
CA LYS A 210 15.36 -3.43 -28.89
C LYS A 210 14.96 -3.58 -30.35
N GLN A 211 13.90 -4.35 -30.64
CA GLN A 211 13.38 -4.49 -32.00
C GLN A 211 12.99 -3.16 -32.64
N ARG A 212 12.58 -2.18 -31.82
CA ARG A 212 12.24 -0.82 -32.26
C ARG A 212 13.42 0.15 -32.27
N GLY A 213 14.65 -0.33 -32.03
CA GLY A 213 15.85 0.52 -31.97
C GLY A 213 15.89 1.46 -30.77
N LEU A 214 15.08 1.21 -29.74
CA LEU A 214 15.07 2.02 -28.52
C LEU A 214 16.09 1.48 -27.53
N SER A 215 16.76 2.40 -26.82
CA SER A 215 17.67 2.01 -25.74
C SER A 215 16.91 1.29 -24.63
N VAL A 216 17.45 0.12 -24.25
CA VAL A 216 17.07 -0.58 -23.03
C VAL A 216 18.06 -0.13 -21.96
N ARG A 217 17.58 0.61 -20.96
CA ARG A 217 18.36 0.80 -19.75
C ARG A 217 18.25 -0.49 -18.95
N LEU A 218 19.35 -1.23 -18.91
CA LEU A 218 19.55 -2.36 -18.00
C LEU A 218 19.65 -1.84 -16.57
#